data_AF-A0A7Z9UCZ2-F1
#
_entry.id   AF-A0A7Z9UCZ2-F1
#
_cell.length_a   1.000
_cell.length_b   1.000
_cell.length_c   1.000
_cell.angle_alpha   90.00
_cell.angle_beta   90.00
_cell.angle_gamma   90.00
#
_symmetry.space_group_name_H-M   'P 1'
#
loop_
_entity.id
_entity.type
_entity.pdbx_description
1 polymer ?
#
loop_
_entity_poly.entity_id
_entity_poly.type
_entity_poly.pdbx_seq_one_letter_code
_entity_poly.pdbx_strand_id
1 'polypeptide(L)'
;MDRRGEILVSNAPQFELVVIPSEMRHRAETIKMLSPILDETVEHLTKKIAQAAPHAPLVLQRDLKLKTLAQATELSEKRSGVQVRAGAIRRFKYGKMGAHLLGYVNEINSVELRTRRHLGYAMGDPIGKSGLEKQYDEILRGQKGAEQVHIDVLGRTVSQYELRPPTPGPDLYLNLDAQLQLTAEKALGETLAMLEKQNGERSGGTVVVMDVKSGAVRALASLPQYDPRPFARGIKTKEYAALLNDPGFPLVNRMIHSAFSPGSTFKLITATAALQAGLATPTSHFYCGGSFGPANCFVRSGHGGISFDDSMAHSCDVVFYKLGFEMGIRHLRKYCALYGLGTPTGIDLPNETGGLLPSPEWKQEVWEDRWYDGDTINMSIGQGFLLV
;
A
#
# COMPACT_ATOMS: atom_id res chain seq x y z
N MET A 1 0.60 -16.79 -3.71
CA MET A 1 -0.36 -17.71 -3.09
C MET A 1 -0.42 -17.43 -1.59
N ASP A 2 -1.52 -17.81 -0.93
CA ASP A 2 -1.63 -17.75 0.54
C ASP A 2 -0.86 -18.92 1.19
N ARG A 3 -0.88 -18.99 2.53
CA ARG A 3 -0.16 -20.01 3.31
C ARG A 3 -0.61 -21.45 3.06
N ARG A 4 -1.78 -21.66 2.47
CA ARG A 4 -2.35 -22.96 2.11
C ARG A 4 -2.19 -23.26 0.62
N GLY A 5 -1.43 -22.45 -0.12
CA GLY A 5 -1.25 -22.60 -1.56
C GLY A 5 -2.42 -22.05 -2.37
N GLU A 6 -3.33 -21.29 -1.76
CA GLU A 6 -4.45 -20.70 -2.49
C GLU A 6 -3.98 -19.54 -3.38
N ILE A 7 -4.37 -19.57 -4.65
CA ILE A 7 -4.03 -18.52 -5.59
C ILE A 7 -4.83 -17.25 -5.28
N LEU A 8 -4.14 -16.19 -4.86
CA LEU A 8 -4.71 -14.86 -4.59
C LEU A 8 -4.69 -13.98 -5.84
N VAL A 9 -3.51 -13.93 -6.49
CA VAL A 9 -3.24 -13.20 -7.72
C VAL A 9 -2.63 -14.20 -8.71
N SER A 10 -3.14 -14.20 -9.94
CA SER A 10 -2.61 -15.01 -11.05
C SER A 10 -2.47 -14.18 -12.31
N ASN A 11 -1.89 -14.76 -13.35
CA ASN A 11 -1.98 -14.21 -14.70
C ASN A 11 -3.19 -14.80 -15.44
N ALA A 12 -3.86 -13.97 -16.25
CA ALA A 12 -4.85 -14.41 -17.22
C ALA A 12 -4.38 -13.97 -18.62
N PRO A 13 -4.57 -14.81 -19.65
CA PRO A 13 -4.26 -14.42 -21.03
C PRO A 13 -5.19 -13.27 -21.45
N GLN A 14 -4.63 -12.33 -22.19
CA GLN A 14 -5.36 -11.22 -22.79
C GLN A 14 -4.80 -10.88 -24.17
N PHE A 15 -5.48 -10.00 -24.89
CA PHE A 15 -4.95 -9.37 -26.09
C PHE A 15 -4.69 -7.88 -25.85
N GLU A 16 -3.64 -7.37 -26.47
CA GLU A 16 -3.19 -5.98 -26.38
C GLU A 16 -3.08 -5.39 -27.78
N LEU A 17 -3.52 -4.14 -27.94
CA LEU A 17 -3.28 -3.37 -29.16
C LEU A 17 -2.00 -2.59 -29.00
N VAL A 18 -1.05 -2.83 -29.90
CA VAL A 18 0.30 -2.30 -29.85
C VAL A 18 0.63 -1.60 -31.17
N VAL A 19 1.41 -0.54 -31.11
CA VAL A 19 1.98 0.10 -32.31
C VAL A 19 3.50 0.18 -32.24
N ILE A 20 4.17 0.04 -33.37
CA ILE A 20 5.61 0.29 -33.51
C ILE A 20 5.77 1.59 -34.31
N PRO A 21 6.09 2.73 -33.66
CA PRO A 21 6.04 4.04 -34.30
C PRO A 21 6.85 4.15 -35.60
N SER A 22 8.00 3.49 -35.70
CA SER A 22 8.86 3.49 -36.88
C SER A 22 8.28 2.75 -38.08
N GLU A 23 7.37 1.80 -37.84
CA GLU A 23 6.74 0.98 -38.89
C GLU A 23 5.40 1.59 -39.38
N MET A 24 4.88 2.60 -38.68
CA MET A 24 3.60 3.23 -38.99
C MET A 24 3.66 4.05 -40.29
N ARG A 25 3.19 3.46 -41.39
CA ARG A 25 2.91 4.17 -42.64
C ARG A 25 1.58 4.92 -42.54
N HIS A 26 1.48 6.06 -43.22
CA HIS A 26 0.29 6.93 -43.19
C HIS A 26 -0.17 7.24 -41.76
N ARG A 27 0.78 7.55 -40.87
CA ARG A 27 0.59 7.62 -39.42
C ARG A 27 -0.65 8.43 -39.00
N ALA A 28 -0.90 9.58 -39.61
CA ALA A 28 -2.06 10.41 -39.29
C ALA A 28 -3.41 9.73 -39.59
N GLU A 29 -3.52 9.00 -40.71
CA GLU A 29 -4.72 8.23 -41.05
C GLU A 29 -4.91 7.05 -40.11
N THR A 30 -3.82 6.32 -39.82
CA THR A 30 -3.86 5.17 -38.91
C THR A 30 -4.32 5.62 -37.52
N ILE A 31 -3.85 6.77 -37.02
CA ILE A 31 -4.31 7.33 -35.73
C ILE A 31 -5.80 7.70 -35.78
N LYS A 32 -6.28 8.30 -36.87
CA LYS A 32 -7.71 8.60 -37.05
C LYS A 32 -8.58 7.33 -37.03
N MET A 33 -8.08 6.21 -37.55
CA MET A 33 -8.76 4.91 -37.50
C MET A 33 -8.71 4.27 -36.12
N LEU A 34 -7.61 4.44 -35.36
CA LEU A 34 -7.44 3.92 -34.00
C LEU A 34 -8.31 4.65 -32.97
N SER A 35 -8.48 5.96 -33.12
CA SER A 35 -9.27 6.81 -32.21
C SER A 35 -10.65 6.24 -31.84
N PRO A 36 -11.54 5.90 -32.80
CA PRO A 36 -12.86 5.34 -32.47
C PRO A 36 -12.81 3.90 -31.93
N ILE A 37 -11.76 3.13 -32.24
CA ILE A 37 -11.59 1.76 -31.72
C ILE A 37 -11.23 1.79 -30.24
N LEU A 38 -10.36 2.73 -29.87
CA LEU A 38 -9.79 2.89 -28.53
C LEU A 38 -10.62 3.76 -27.60
N ASP A 39 -11.65 4.45 -28.12
CA ASP A 39 -12.41 5.47 -27.37
C ASP A 39 -11.48 6.58 -26.83
N GLU A 40 -10.54 7.02 -27.67
CA GLU A 40 -9.47 7.97 -27.33
C GLU A 40 -9.35 9.06 -28.41
N THR A 41 -8.94 10.27 -28.04
CA THR A 41 -8.83 11.37 -29.01
C THR A 41 -7.62 11.24 -29.92
N VAL A 42 -7.74 11.74 -31.15
CA VAL A 42 -6.64 11.77 -32.13
C VAL A 42 -5.44 12.54 -31.58
N GLU A 43 -5.69 13.67 -30.89
CA GLU A 43 -4.65 14.49 -30.27
C GLU A 43 -3.89 13.71 -29.20
N HIS A 44 -4.59 12.99 -28.33
CA HIS A 44 -3.99 12.21 -27.25
C HIS A 44 -3.14 11.06 -27.80
N LEU A 45 -3.68 10.29 -28.75
CA LEU A 45 -2.95 9.20 -29.41
C LEU A 45 -1.74 9.72 -30.18
N THR A 46 -1.87 10.85 -30.89
CA THR A 46 -0.74 11.47 -31.62
C THR A 46 0.40 11.81 -30.68
N LYS A 47 0.09 12.45 -29.54
CA LYS A 47 1.07 12.79 -28.51
C LYS A 47 1.71 11.55 -27.90
N LYS A 48 0.91 10.54 -27.51
CA LYS A 48 1.40 9.29 -26.92
C LYS A 48 2.37 8.56 -27.86
N ILE A 49 2.02 8.43 -29.14
CA ILE A 49 2.87 7.76 -30.15
C ILE A 49 4.12 8.61 -30.46
N ALA A 50 4.04 9.95 -30.41
CA ALA A 50 5.18 10.83 -30.69
C ALA A 50 6.25 10.78 -29.59
N GLN A 51 5.84 10.49 -28.35
CA GLN A 51 6.74 10.39 -27.20
C GLN A 51 7.34 8.99 -27.02
N ALA A 52 6.84 7.99 -27.75
CA ALA A 52 7.32 6.62 -27.65
C ALA A 52 8.64 6.41 -28.38
N ALA A 53 9.43 5.41 -27.94
CA ALA A 53 10.65 5.04 -28.62
C ALA A 53 10.34 4.51 -30.04
N PRO A 54 11.04 4.96 -31.10
CA PRO A 54 10.64 4.69 -32.48
C PRO A 54 10.47 3.19 -32.81
N HIS A 55 11.40 2.37 -32.35
CA HIS A 55 11.45 0.93 -32.66
C HIS A 55 10.91 0.04 -31.54
N ALA A 56 10.40 0.63 -30.45
CA ALA A 56 9.85 -0.14 -29.35
C ALA A 56 8.33 -0.29 -29.52
N PRO A 57 7.76 -1.46 -29.20
CA PRO A 57 6.32 -1.64 -29.18
C PRO A 57 5.68 -0.76 -28.08
N LEU A 58 4.75 0.11 -28.47
CA LEU A 58 3.95 0.94 -27.57
C LEU A 58 2.57 0.32 -27.40
N VAL A 59 2.24 -0.08 -26.16
CA VAL A 59 0.91 -0.59 -25.84
C VAL A 59 -0.09 0.58 -25.80
N LEU A 60 -1.07 0.56 -26.70
CA LEU A 60 -2.14 1.54 -26.74
C LEU A 60 -3.25 1.19 -25.76
N GLN A 61 -3.67 -0.08 -25.74
CA GLN A 61 -4.71 -0.58 -24.85
C GLN A 61 -4.46 -2.05 -24.49
N ARG A 62 -4.67 -2.36 -23.21
CA ARG A 62 -4.69 -3.72 -22.65
C ARG A 62 -6.13 -4.21 -22.53
N ASP A 63 -6.29 -5.52 -22.43
CA ASP A 63 -7.55 -6.22 -22.15
C ASP A 63 -8.61 -5.93 -23.21
N LEU A 64 -8.26 -6.17 -24.48
CA LEU A 64 -9.15 -5.92 -25.61
C LEU A 64 -10.41 -6.80 -25.51
N LYS A 65 -11.56 -6.15 -25.41
CA LYS A 65 -12.87 -6.82 -25.52
C LYS A 65 -13.05 -7.35 -26.94
N LEU A 66 -13.88 -8.39 -27.10
CA LEU A 66 -14.11 -9.09 -28.38
C LEU A 66 -14.37 -8.14 -29.57
N LYS A 67 -15.20 -7.12 -29.39
CA LYS A 67 -15.48 -6.11 -30.43
C LYS A 67 -14.23 -5.33 -30.83
N THR A 68 -13.52 -4.77 -29.85
CA THR A 68 -12.29 -4.00 -30.07
C THR A 68 -11.19 -4.88 -30.64
N LEU A 69 -11.08 -6.12 -30.19
CA LEU A 69 -10.15 -7.12 -30.70
C LEU A 69 -10.39 -7.37 -32.19
N ALA A 70 -11.64 -7.64 -32.61
CA ALA A 70 -11.96 -7.86 -34.02
C ALA A 70 -11.57 -6.66 -34.91
N GLN A 71 -11.92 -5.45 -34.48
CA GLN A 71 -11.58 -4.22 -35.21
C GLN A 71 -10.06 -3.97 -35.25
N ALA A 72 -9.36 -4.23 -34.14
CA ALA A 72 -7.92 -4.08 -34.04
C ALA A 72 -7.18 -5.11 -34.92
N THR A 73 -7.65 -6.35 -34.97
CA THR A 73 -7.10 -7.41 -35.83
C THR A 73 -7.25 -7.02 -37.30
N GLU A 74 -8.44 -6.62 -37.74
CA GLU A 74 -8.67 -6.16 -39.11
C GLU A 74 -7.77 -4.97 -39.48
N LEU A 75 -7.59 -4.02 -38.57
CA LEU A 75 -6.71 -2.89 -38.79
C LEU A 75 -5.24 -3.30 -38.87
N SER A 76 -4.81 -4.27 -38.05
CA SER A 76 -3.43 -4.78 -38.05
C SER A 76 -3.05 -5.47 -39.36
N GLU A 77 -4.01 -6.09 -40.05
CA GLU A 77 -3.80 -6.68 -41.38
C GLU A 77 -3.61 -5.60 -42.46
N LYS A 78 -4.24 -4.43 -42.28
CA LYS A 78 -4.28 -3.35 -43.27
C LYS A 78 -3.25 -2.25 -43.06
N ARG A 79 -2.74 -2.05 -41.84
CA ARG A 79 -1.87 -0.92 -41.47
C ARG A 79 -0.56 -1.41 -40.85
N SER A 80 0.55 -1.15 -41.55
CA SER A 80 1.91 -1.41 -41.03
C SER A 80 2.14 -0.73 -39.69
N GLY A 81 2.86 -1.41 -38.80
CA GLY A 81 3.17 -0.93 -37.46
C GLY A 81 2.00 -1.00 -36.47
N VAL A 82 0.83 -1.55 -36.83
CA VAL A 82 -0.26 -1.88 -35.90
C VAL A 82 -0.27 -3.39 -35.67
N GLN A 83 -0.27 -3.82 -34.41
CA GLN A 83 -0.19 -5.24 -34.06
C GLN A 83 -1.13 -5.57 -32.91
N VAL A 84 -1.78 -6.73 -33.00
CA VAL A 84 -2.47 -7.36 -31.87
C VAL A 84 -1.56 -8.43 -31.31
N ARG A 85 -1.27 -8.35 -30.00
CA ARG A 85 -0.38 -9.30 -29.32
C ARG A 85 -1.10 -10.00 -28.19
N ALA A 86 -0.79 -11.28 -28.00
CA ALA A 86 -1.14 -11.98 -26.78
C ALA A 86 -0.28 -11.44 -25.63
N GLY A 87 -0.91 -11.18 -24.50
CA GLY A 87 -0.27 -10.70 -23.28
C GLY A 87 -0.86 -11.37 -22.04
N ALA A 88 -0.42 -10.91 -20.88
CA ALA A 88 -0.95 -11.36 -19.60
C ALA A 88 -1.40 -10.16 -18.77
N ILE A 89 -2.53 -10.30 -18.08
CA ILE A 89 -3.03 -9.34 -17.11
C ILE A 89 -3.17 -10.02 -15.75
N ARG A 90 -2.91 -9.26 -14.67
CA ARG A 90 -3.14 -9.76 -13.31
C ARG A 90 -4.62 -9.97 -13.07
N ARG A 91 -4.96 -11.16 -12.60
CA ARG A 91 -6.29 -11.56 -12.16
C ARG A 91 -6.30 -11.73 -10.65
N PHE A 92 -7.19 -10.99 -9.99
CA PHE A 92 -7.38 -11.00 -8.56
C PHE A 92 -8.57 -11.90 -8.23
N LYS A 93 -8.33 -13.07 -7.61
CA LYS A 93 -9.37 -14.08 -7.34
C LYS A 93 -10.51 -13.52 -6.49
N TYR A 94 -10.14 -12.71 -5.49
CA TYR A 94 -11.04 -12.17 -4.47
C TYR A 94 -11.38 -10.69 -4.66
N GLY A 95 -11.22 -10.17 -5.88
CA GLY A 95 -11.56 -8.79 -6.22
C GLY A 95 -10.74 -7.77 -5.43
N LYS A 96 -11.37 -7.07 -4.48
CA LYS A 96 -10.75 -6.00 -3.69
C LYS A 96 -9.91 -6.50 -2.50
N MET A 97 -10.06 -7.78 -2.13
CA MET A 97 -9.41 -8.31 -0.94
C MET A 97 -7.90 -8.08 -0.96
N GLY A 98 -7.38 -7.53 0.13
CA GLY A 98 -5.96 -7.24 0.32
C GLY A 98 -5.41 -6.25 -0.70
N ALA A 99 -6.19 -5.34 -1.28
CA ALA A 99 -5.72 -4.44 -2.34
C ALA A 99 -4.44 -3.68 -1.98
N HIS A 100 -4.33 -3.18 -0.74
CA HIS A 100 -3.13 -2.47 -0.29
C HIS A 100 -1.96 -3.40 0.07
N LEU A 101 -2.25 -4.65 0.47
CA LEU A 101 -1.26 -5.69 0.78
C LEU A 101 -0.67 -6.27 -0.51
N LEU A 102 -1.52 -6.81 -1.38
CA LEU A 102 -1.12 -7.44 -2.65
C LEU A 102 -0.59 -6.40 -3.63
N GLY A 103 -1.26 -5.26 -3.71
CA GLY A 103 -0.95 -4.20 -4.65
C GLY A 103 -1.36 -4.54 -6.08
N TYR A 104 -0.81 -3.79 -7.03
CA TYR A 104 -1.07 -3.97 -8.46
C TYR A 104 0.15 -3.61 -9.30
N VAL A 105 0.15 -4.11 -10.53
CA VAL A 105 1.09 -3.72 -11.58
C VAL A 105 0.45 -2.70 -12.53
N ASN A 106 1.25 -1.79 -13.07
CA ASN A 106 0.84 -0.91 -14.15
C ASN A 106 2.08 -0.55 -15.00
N GLU A 107 1.89 0.13 -16.13
CA GLU A 107 2.98 0.53 -17.01
C GLU A 107 4.00 1.42 -16.28
N ILE A 108 5.28 1.15 -16.53
CA ILE A 108 6.38 1.98 -16.03
C ILE A 108 6.31 3.38 -16.64
N ASN A 109 6.41 4.40 -15.79
CA ASN A 109 6.42 5.78 -16.27
C ASN A 109 7.87 6.26 -16.52
N SER A 110 8.00 7.42 -17.16
CA SER A 110 9.30 7.98 -17.53
C SER A 110 10.20 8.31 -16.33
N VAL A 111 9.63 8.58 -15.15
CA VAL A 111 10.39 8.86 -13.92
C VAL A 111 10.99 7.57 -13.37
N GLU A 112 10.18 6.54 -13.24
CA GLU A 112 10.60 5.21 -12.78
C GLU A 112 11.61 4.56 -13.74
N LEU A 113 11.43 4.75 -15.04
CA LEU A 113 12.36 4.18 -16.02
C LEU A 113 13.75 4.78 -15.90
N ARG A 114 13.88 6.08 -15.58
CA ARG A 114 15.21 6.71 -15.43
C ARG A 114 16.05 6.02 -14.36
N THR A 115 15.42 5.60 -13.26
CA THR A 115 16.13 4.92 -12.17
C THR A 115 16.21 3.41 -12.36
N ARG A 116 15.36 2.79 -13.19
CA ARG A 116 15.31 1.33 -13.36
C ARG A 116 15.80 0.78 -14.69
N ARG A 117 16.20 1.63 -15.63
CA ARG A 117 16.71 1.18 -16.95
C ARG A 117 17.89 0.21 -16.80
N HIS A 118 18.77 0.42 -15.81
CA HIS A 118 19.91 -0.46 -15.54
C HIS A 118 19.52 -1.87 -15.07
N LEU A 119 18.28 -2.05 -14.59
CA LEU A 119 17.71 -3.34 -14.19
C LEU A 119 16.97 -4.05 -15.35
N GLY A 120 17.12 -3.56 -16.58
CA GLY A 120 16.51 -4.17 -17.77
C GLY A 120 15.06 -3.78 -18.04
N TYR A 121 14.55 -2.73 -17.40
CA TYR A 121 13.23 -2.18 -17.70
C TYR A 121 13.26 -1.37 -19.00
N ALA A 122 12.16 -1.45 -19.75
CA ALA A 122 11.90 -0.65 -20.93
C ALA A 122 10.56 0.10 -20.79
N MET A 123 10.37 1.19 -21.54
CA MET A 123 9.05 1.84 -21.63
C MET A 123 8.01 0.80 -22.08
N GLY A 124 6.81 0.85 -21.52
CA GLY A 124 5.75 -0.12 -21.79
C GLY A 124 5.76 -1.36 -20.88
N ASP A 125 6.86 -1.63 -20.17
CA ASP A 125 6.92 -2.74 -19.24
C ASP A 125 5.93 -2.57 -18.08
N PRO A 126 5.25 -3.64 -17.64
CA PRO A 126 4.59 -3.63 -16.35
C PRO A 126 5.62 -3.56 -15.21
N ILE A 127 5.27 -2.81 -14.16
CA ILE A 127 5.99 -2.69 -12.91
C ILE A 127 5.00 -2.66 -11.74
N GLY A 128 5.32 -3.32 -10.65
CA GLY A 128 4.63 -3.23 -9.37
C GLY A 128 4.59 -1.80 -8.84
N LYS A 129 3.39 -1.29 -8.58
CA LYS A 129 3.15 0.09 -8.14
C LYS A 129 2.89 0.22 -6.65
N SER A 130 2.37 -0.83 -6.03
CA SER A 130 2.02 -0.86 -4.61
C SER A 130 2.16 -2.27 -4.04
N GLY A 131 2.08 -2.38 -2.72
CA GLY A 131 2.03 -3.64 -2.00
C GLY A 131 3.21 -4.57 -2.32
N LEU A 132 2.92 -5.87 -2.24
CA LEU A 132 3.85 -6.95 -2.55
C LEU A 132 4.29 -6.97 -4.02
N GLU A 133 3.42 -6.59 -4.96
CA GLU A 133 3.80 -6.47 -6.37
C GLU A 133 4.94 -5.46 -6.54
N LYS A 134 4.95 -4.34 -5.80
CA LYS A 134 6.07 -3.38 -5.82
C LYS A 134 7.26 -3.87 -5.01
N GLN A 135 7.03 -4.42 -3.82
CA GLN A 135 8.11 -4.90 -2.95
C GLN A 135 8.98 -5.94 -3.65
N TYR A 136 8.34 -6.85 -4.37
CA TYR A 136 8.96 -8.01 -4.97
C TYR A 136 9.02 -7.96 -6.50
N ASP A 137 8.85 -6.77 -7.12
CA ASP A 137 8.75 -6.64 -8.59
C ASP A 137 9.97 -7.23 -9.32
N GLU A 138 11.18 -6.94 -8.83
CA GLU A 138 12.43 -7.41 -9.43
C GLU A 138 12.54 -8.94 -9.44
N ILE A 139 11.92 -9.60 -8.46
CA ILE A 139 11.88 -11.06 -8.37
C ILE A 139 10.73 -11.60 -9.23
N LEU A 140 9.53 -11.07 -9.05
CA LEU A 140 8.29 -11.55 -9.68
C LEU A 140 8.26 -11.39 -11.21
N ARG A 141 9.00 -10.41 -11.76
CA ARG A 141 9.03 -10.15 -13.21
C ARG A 141 9.76 -11.21 -14.02
N GLY A 142 10.65 -11.97 -13.39
CA GLY A 142 11.51 -12.94 -14.08
C GLY A 142 12.51 -12.29 -15.04
N GLN A 143 12.92 -13.02 -16.07
CA GLN A 143 13.91 -12.57 -17.06
C GLN A 143 13.33 -12.56 -18.47
N LYS A 144 13.59 -11.48 -19.20
CA LYS A 144 13.15 -11.34 -20.58
C LYS A 144 13.88 -12.31 -21.50
N GLY A 145 13.10 -12.96 -22.35
CA GLY A 145 13.61 -13.67 -23.52
C GLY A 145 14.16 -12.71 -24.56
N ALA A 146 14.63 -13.26 -25.68
CA ALA A 146 15.02 -12.51 -26.85
C ALA A 146 14.60 -13.29 -28.09
N GLU A 147 14.21 -12.58 -29.14
CA GLU A 147 13.86 -13.18 -30.41
C GLU A 147 14.56 -12.40 -31.51
N GLN A 148 15.30 -13.11 -32.36
CA GLN A 148 15.89 -12.55 -33.58
C GLN A 148 14.98 -12.88 -34.76
N VAL A 149 14.44 -11.85 -35.39
CA VAL A 149 13.58 -11.94 -36.56
C VAL A 149 14.21 -11.22 -37.76
N HIS A 150 14.14 -11.84 -38.93
CA HIS A 150 14.47 -11.16 -40.19
C HIS A 150 13.24 -10.37 -40.64
N ILE A 151 13.39 -9.06 -40.83
CA ILE A 151 12.33 -8.19 -41.34
C ILE A 151 12.60 -7.81 -42.80
N ASP A 152 11.54 -7.71 -43.61
CA ASP A 152 11.68 -7.15 -44.96
C ASP A 152 11.81 -5.61 -44.93
N VAL A 153 12.01 -4.99 -46.10
CA VAL A 153 12.07 -3.52 -46.26
C VAL A 153 10.77 -2.80 -45.84
N LEU A 154 9.70 -3.55 -45.57
CA LEU A 154 8.41 -3.06 -45.11
C LEU A 154 8.21 -3.29 -43.59
N GLY A 155 9.20 -3.87 -42.89
CA GLY A 155 9.15 -4.17 -41.46
C GLY A 155 8.41 -5.45 -41.09
N ARG A 156 8.05 -6.30 -42.08
CA ARG A 156 7.31 -7.54 -41.83
C ARG A 156 8.27 -8.67 -41.50
N THR A 157 7.97 -9.45 -40.46
CA THR A 157 8.73 -10.65 -40.10
C THR A 157 8.68 -11.69 -41.22
N VAL A 158 9.84 -12.02 -41.78
CA VAL A 158 10.02 -13.00 -42.87
C VAL A 158 10.41 -14.37 -42.31
N SER A 159 11.26 -14.42 -41.28
CA SER A 159 11.66 -15.66 -40.62
C SER A 159 12.22 -15.42 -39.22
N GLN A 160 12.11 -16.42 -38.34
CA GLN A 160 12.66 -16.43 -36.98
C GLN A 160 13.99 -17.20 -36.99
N TYR A 161 15.08 -16.58 -36.55
CA TYR A 161 16.42 -17.18 -36.58
C TYR A 161 16.81 -17.82 -35.25
N GLU A 162 16.55 -17.11 -34.15
CA GLU A 162 16.94 -17.56 -32.82
C GLU A 162 15.91 -17.07 -31.79
N LEU A 163 15.39 -17.99 -30.98
CA LEU A 163 14.49 -17.70 -29.87
C LEU A 163 15.14 -18.11 -28.56
N ARG A 164 15.45 -17.12 -27.71
CA ARG A 164 15.75 -17.33 -26.31
C ARG A 164 14.46 -17.15 -25.51
N PRO A 165 13.85 -18.22 -24.97
CA PRO A 165 12.59 -18.09 -24.23
C PRO A 165 12.78 -17.25 -22.96
N PRO A 166 11.72 -16.53 -22.51
CA PRO A 166 11.75 -15.86 -21.22
C PRO A 166 11.76 -16.86 -20.06
N THR A 167 12.31 -16.46 -18.92
CA THR A 167 12.24 -17.23 -17.67
C THR A 167 11.20 -16.59 -16.75
N PRO A 168 10.13 -17.29 -16.36
CA PRO A 168 9.14 -16.76 -15.42
C PRO A 168 9.78 -16.42 -14.06
N GLY A 169 9.26 -15.39 -13.40
CA GLY A 169 9.57 -15.13 -12.00
C GLY A 169 9.03 -16.25 -11.11
N PRO A 170 9.63 -16.46 -9.92
CA PRO A 170 9.16 -17.47 -8.99
C PRO A 170 7.79 -17.10 -8.39
N ASP A 171 7.08 -18.11 -7.89
CA ASP A 171 5.87 -17.91 -7.12
C ASP A 171 6.17 -17.37 -5.72
N LEU A 172 5.39 -16.39 -5.28
CA LEU A 172 5.46 -15.86 -3.92
C LEU A 172 4.42 -16.54 -3.02
N TYR A 173 4.88 -17.22 -1.97
CA TYR A 173 4.02 -17.83 -0.94
C TYR A 173 3.99 -16.95 0.31
N LEU A 174 2.79 -16.54 0.72
CA LEU A 174 2.59 -15.62 1.83
C LEU A 174 2.25 -16.36 3.12
N ASN A 175 2.51 -15.72 4.26
CA ASN A 175 2.00 -16.17 5.56
C ASN A 175 0.51 -15.93 5.76
N LEU A 176 -0.09 -15.14 4.86
CA LEU A 176 -1.49 -14.75 4.84
C LEU A 176 -2.42 -15.96 4.77
N ASP A 177 -3.53 -15.90 5.49
CA ASP A 177 -4.67 -16.82 5.37
C ASP A 177 -5.80 -16.10 4.64
N ALA A 178 -6.17 -16.55 3.44
CA ALA A 178 -7.16 -15.87 2.60
C ALA A 178 -8.53 -15.70 3.29
N GLN A 179 -8.98 -16.74 4.01
CA GLN A 179 -10.28 -16.72 4.68
C GLN A 179 -10.25 -15.82 5.91
N LEU A 180 -9.13 -15.79 6.64
CA LEU A 180 -8.97 -14.85 7.75
C LEU A 180 -8.91 -13.40 7.26
N GLN A 181 -8.21 -13.13 6.16
CA GLN A 181 -8.17 -11.81 5.53
C GLN A 181 -9.58 -11.31 5.18
N LEU A 182 -10.36 -12.14 4.48
CA LEU A 182 -11.75 -11.82 4.12
C LEU A 182 -12.61 -11.57 5.36
N THR A 183 -12.42 -12.39 6.39
CA THR A 183 -13.15 -12.26 7.67
C THR A 183 -12.80 -10.95 8.37
N ALA A 184 -11.52 -10.59 8.43
CA ALA A 184 -11.04 -9.35 9.03
C ALA A 184 -11.57 -8.13 8.26
N GLU A 185 -11.51 -8.14 6.93
CA GLU A 185 -12.07 -7.06 6.10
C GLU A 185 -13.59 -6.94 6.26
N LYS A 186 -14.31 -8.07 6.31
CA LYS A 186 -15.76 -8.06 6.53
C LYS A 186 -16.12 -7.44 7.88
N ALA A 187 -15.51 -7.92 8.96
CA ALA A 187 -15.77 -7.43 10.32
C ALA A 187 -15.40 -5.94 10.47
N LEU A 188 -14.28 -5.51 9.87
CA LEU A 188 -13.89 -4.11 9.85
C LEU A 188 -14.88 -3.27 9.03
N GLY A 189 -15.30 -3.74 7.86
CA GLY A 189 -16.26 -3.04 7.01
C GLY A 189 -17.63 -2.86 7.66
N GLU A 190 -18.14 -3.90 8.32
CA GLU A 190 -19.38 -3.84 9.11
C GLU A 190 -19.26 -2.84 10.26
N THR A 191 -18.12 -2.83 10.96
CA THR A 191 -17.84 -1.89 12.04
C THR A 191 -17.79 -0.45 11.53
N LEU A 192 -17.06 -0.19 10.45
CA LEU A 192 -16.95 1.14 9.86
C LEU A 192 -18.29 1.66 9.35
N ALA A 193 -19.11 0.79 8.75
CA ALA A 193 -20.46 1.16 8.31
C ALA A 193 -21.40 1.49 9.47
N MET A 194 -21.25 0.80 10.62
CA MET A 194 -21.98 1.13 11.84
C MET A 194 -21.54 2.50 12.38
N LEU A 195 -20.23 2.76 12.45
CA LEU A 195 -19.69 4.03 12.93
C LEU A 195 -20.06 5.21 12.02
N GLU A 196 -20.06 5.03 10.71
CA GLU A 196 -20.48 6.05 9.74
C GLU A 196 -21.95 6.44 9.95
N LYS A 197 -22.83 5.45 10.24
CA LYS A 197 -24.24 5.74 10.58
C LYS A 197 -24.40 6.48 11.90
N GLN A 198 -23.54 6.23 12.88
CA GLN A 198 -23.61 6.85 14.20
C GLN A 198 -23.04 8.28 14.19
N ASN A 199 -21.91 8.48 13.52
CA ASN A 199 -21.15 9.72 13.57
C ASN A 199 -21.46 10.65 12.40
N GLY A 200 -22.10 10.15 11.34
CA GLY A 200 -22.34 10.91 10.09
C GLY A 200 -21.08 11.14 9.26
N GLU A 201 -19.96 10.52 9.63
CA GLU A 201 -18.65 10.72 9.02
C GLU A 201 -18.04 9.40 8.53
N ARG A 202 -17.50 9.45 7.32
CA ARG A 202 -16.87 8.28 6.71
C ARG A 202 -15.53 8.00 7.37
N SER A 203 -15.45 6.86 8.04
CA SER A 203 -14.28 6.43 8.79
C SER A 203 -13.42 5.42 8.03
N GLY A 204 -12.19 5.22 8.47
CA GLY A 204 -11.32 4.14 8.02
C GLY A 204 -10.62 3.47 9.18
N GLY A 205 -10.07 2.30 8.94
CA GLY A 205 -9.42 1.51 9.98
C GLY A 205 -8.56 0.40 9.42
N THR A 206 -7.90 -0.31 10.32
CA THR A 206 -7.02 -1.42 9.98
C THR A 206 -7.14 -2.55 11.00
N VAL A 207 -6.89 -3.77 10.55
CA VAL A 207 -6.79 -4.96 11.41
C VAL A 207 -5.52 -5.71 11.03
N VAL A 208 -4.69 -6.00 12.02
CA VAL A 208 -3.50 -6.84 11.89
C VAL A 208 -3.71 -8.08 12.75
N VAL A 209 -3.57 -9.26 12.14
CA VAL A 209 -3.57 -10.54 12.87
C VAL A 209 -2.22 -11.20 12.64
N MET A 210 -1.50 -11.49 13.71
CA MET A 210 -0.17 -12.08 13.64
C MET A 210 -0.04 -13.29 14.57
N ASP A 211 0.80 -14.23 14.15
CA ASP A 211 1.31 -15.28 15.01
C ASP A 211 2.44 -14.73 15.88
N VAL A 212 2.20 -14.61 17.18
CA VAL A 212 3.14 -13.96 18.11
C VAL A 212 4.46 -14.70 18.30
N LYS A 213 4.52 -16.01 17.98
CA LYS A 213 5.75 -16.80 18.16
C LYS A 213 6.66 -16.69 16.95
N SER A 214 6.09 -16.56 15.76
CA SER A 214 6.84 -16.52 14.49
C SER A 214 6.92 -15.15 13.84
N GLY A 215 6.10 -14.18 14.28
CA GLY A 215 5.92 -12.90 13.60
C GLY A 215 5.11 -13.00 12.30
N ALA A 216 4.61 -14.19 11.94
CA ALA A 216 3.91 -14.39 10.68
C ALA A 216 2.56 -13.64 10.65
N VAL A 217 2.43 -12.69 9.72
CA VAL A 217 1.19 -11.97 9.47
C VAL A 217 0.17 -12.90 8.79
N ARG A 218 -0.98 -13.11 9.44
CA ARG A 218 -2.08 -13.97 8.97
C ARG A 218 -3.19 -13.19 8.29
N ALA A 219 -3.42 -11.95 8.71
CA ALA A 219 -4.29 -10.98 8.04
C ALA A 219 -3.77 -9.56 8.23
N LEU A 220 -3.90 -8.74 7.20
CA LEU A 220 -3.48 -7.35 7.16
C LEU A 220 -4.53 -6.56 6.34
N ALA A 221 -5.58 -6.11 7.02
CA ALA A 221 -6.71 -5.43 6.40
C ALA A 221 -6.61 -3.91 6.58
N SER A 222 -6.98 -3.16 5.53
CA SER A 222 -7.08 -1.70 5.55
C SER A 222 -8.33 -1.27 4.79
N LEU A 223 -9.21 -0.54 5.44
CA LEU A 223 -10.45 -0.04 4.84
C LEU A 223 -10.61 1.47 5.05
N PRO A 224 -11.30 2.16 4.12
CA PRO A 224 -11.81 1.67 2.83
C PRO A 224 -10.71 1.23 1.86
N GLN A 225 -11.04 0.27 0.98
CA GLN A 225 -10.12 -0.24 -0.04
C GLN A 225 -10.63 0.01 -1.46
N TYR A 226 -9.71 -0.09 -2.42
CA TYR A 226 -9.99 0.07 -3.85
C TYR A 226 -10.01 -1.28 -4.57
N ASP A 227 -10.47 -1.27 -5.83
CA ASP A 227 -10.33 -2.42 -6.71
C ASP A 227 -9.02 -2.30 -7.50
N PRO A 228 -8.09 -3.28 -7.42
CA PRO A 228 -6.83 -3.22 -8.15
C PRO A 228 -6.99 -3.53 -9.65
N ARG A 229 -8.11 -4.15 -10.07
CA ARG A 229 -8.31 -4.61 -11.46
C ARG A 229 -8.28 -3.47 -12.49
N PRO A 230 -8.93 -2.31 -12.29
CA PRO A 230 -8.82 -1.18 -13.21
C PRO A 230 -7.39 -0.70 -13.43
N PHE A 231 -6.53 -0.79 -12.41
CA PHE A 231 -5.12 -0.39 -12.54
C PHE A 231 -4.32 -1.34 -13.44
N ALA A 232 -4.59 -2.64 -13.35
CA ALA A 232 -3.89 -3.65 -14.16
C ALA A 232 -4.11 -3.47 -15.68
N ARG A 233 -5.25 -2.91 -16.09
CA ARG A 233 -5.56 -2.60 -17.51
C ARG A 233 -5.21 -1.16 -17.93
N GLY A 234 -4.66 -0.35 -17.03
CA GLY A 234 -4.59 1.10 -17.19
C GLY A 234 -5.91 1.76 -16.77
N ILE A 235 -5.91 2.34 -15.58
CA ILE A 235 -7.10 2.97 -14.99
C ILE A 235 -7.51 4.23 -15.78
N LYS A 236 -8.81 4.40 -16.08
CA LYS A 236 -9.28 5.61 -16.76
C LYS A 236 -9.21 6.81 -15.83
N THR A 237 -8.99 8.01 -16.38
CA THR A 237 -8.93 9.27 -15.61
C THR A 237 -10.12 9.47 -14.69
N LYS A 238 -11.34 9.18 -15.16
CA LYS A 238 -12.57 9.30 -14.37
C LYS A 238 -12.60 8.31 -13.19
N GLU A 239 -12.15 7.08 -13.39
CA GLU A 239 -12.09 6.04 -12.35
C GLU A 239 -11.05 6.42 -11.28
N TYR A 240 -9.90 6.92 -11.71
CA TYR A 240 -8.84 7.37 -10.80
C TYR A 240 -9.26 8.62 -10.02
N ALA A 241 -9.89 9.59 -10.68
CA ALA A 241 -10.42 10.79 -10.04
C ALA A 241 -11.48 10.46 -8.98
N ALA A 242 -12.32 9.45 -9.21
CA ALA A 242 -13.29 8.99 -8.21
C ALA A 242 -12.61 8.44 -6.95
N LEU A 243 -11.48 7.76 -7.07
CA LEU A 243 -10.70 7.27 -5.93
C LEU A 243 -9.99 8.39 -5.17
N LEU A 244 -9.46 9.39 -5.88
CA LEU A 244 -8.81 10.55 -5.28
C LEU A 244 -9.79 11.45 -4.52
N ASN A 245 -11.00 11.60 -5.05
CA ASN A 245 -12.04 12.45 -4.47
C ASN A 245 -12.93 11.72 -3.46
N ASP A 246 -12.70 10.44 -3.19
CA ASP A 246 -13.46 9.70 -2.18
C ASP A 246 -13.02 10.16 -0.77
N PRO A 247 -13.95 10.67 0.07
CA PRO A 247 -13.62 11.21 1.41
C PRO A 247 -13.12 10.14 2.39
N GLY A 248 -13.33 8.86 2.08
CA GLY A 248 -12.78 7.73 2.83
C GLY A 248 -11.33 7.42 2.47
N PHE A 249 -10.67 8.17 1.59
CA PHE A 249 -9.26 8.00 1.20
C PHE A 249 -8.86 6.54 0.93
N PRO A 250 -9.52 5.85 -0.02
CA PRO A 250 -9.35 4.41 -0.23
C PRO A 250 -7.95 4.03 -0.74
N LEU A 251 -7.19 4.97 -1.29
CA LEU A 251 -5.82 4.74 -1.76
C LEU A 251 -4.79 4.69 -0.63
N VAL A 252 -5.13 5.20 0.57
CA VAL A 252 -4.23 5.21 1.72
C VAL A 252 -4.14 3.80 2.31
N ASN A 253 -2.91 3.28 2.36
CA ASN A 253 -2.61 2.07 3.12
C ASN A 253 -2.48 2.44 4.60
N ARG A 254 -3.57 2.26 5.35
CA ARG A 254 -3.62 2.61 6.79
C ARG A 254 -2.79 1.70 7.68
N MET A 255 -2.31 0.58 7.15
CA MET A 255 -1.52 -0.40 7.91
C MET A 255 -0.09 0.08 8.13
N ILE A 256 0.49 0.80 7.16
CA ILE A 256 1.92 1.13 7.16
C ILE A 256 2.22 2.59 6.78
N HIS A 257 1.23 3.36 6.30
CA HIS A 257 1.44 4.76 5.90
C HIS A 257 0.71 5.76 6.80
N SER A 258 -0.14 5.26 7.71
CA SER A 258 -0.85 6.10 8.67
C SER A 258 -0.24 5.92 10.04
N ALA A 259 0.02 7.04 10.72
CA ALA A 259 0.49 7.04 12.10
C ALA A 259 -0.62 7.63 12.98
N PHE A 260 -0.96 6.95 14.07
CA PHE A 260 -2.04 7.34 14.97
C PHE A 260 -1.54 7.43 16.40
N SER A 261 -2.19 8.23 17.24
CA SER A 261 -1.94 8.15 18.68
C SER A 261 -2.43 6.79 19.19
N PRO A 262 -1.56 5.96 19.80
CA PRO A 262 -1.94 4.62 20.27
C PRO A 262 -2.97 4.65 21.41
N GLY A 263 -3.10 5.79 22.09
CA GLY A 263 -3.95 5.95 23.26
C GLY A 263 -3.59 4.92 24.33
N SER A 264 -4.59 4.43 25.05
CA SER A 264 -4.37 3.60 26.24
C SER A 264 -3.69 2.25 25.97
N THR A 265 -3.60 1.78 24.72
CA THR A 265 -2.79 0.59 24.39
C THR A 265 -1.31 0.78 24.75
N PHE A 266 -0.82 2.03 24.74
CA PHE A 266 0.53 2.42 25.12
C PHE A 266 0.83 2.22 26.61
N LYS A 267 -0.18 2.13 27.48
CA LYS A 267 0.02 1.96 28.93
C LYS A 267 0.80 0.70 29.27
N LEU A 268 0.83 -0.31 28.40
CA LEU A 268 1.71 -1.48 28.52
C LEU A 268 3.21 -1.10 28.55
N ILE A 269 3.63 -0.14 27.72
CA ILE A 269 5.02 0.35 27.66
C ILE A 269 5.32 1.14 28.93
N THR A 270 4.44 2.06 29.32
CA THR A 270 4.59 2.85 30.55
C THR A 270 4.62 1.97 31.79
N ALA A 271 3.74 0.96 31.88
CA ALA A 271 3.71 -0.03 32.95
C ALA A 271 5.03 -0.80 33.04
N THR A 272 5.51 -1.34 31.92
CA THR A 272 6.78 -2.08 31.86
C THR A 272 7.95 -1.21 32.33
N ALA A 273 8.01 0.03 31.86
CA ALA A 273 9.04 0.97 32.24
C ALA A 273 8.99 1.33 33.73
N ALA A 274 7.80 1.56 34.28
CA ALA A 274 7.60 1.87 35.70
C ALA A 274 7.99 0.72 36.63
N LEU A 275 7.61 -0.52 36.28
CA LEU A 275 7.98 -1.72 37.03
C LEU A 275 9.51 -1.92 37.04
N GLN A 276 10.15 -1.77 35.88
CA GLN A 276 11.60 -1.92 35.76
C GLN A 276 12.38 -0.81 36.47
N ALA A 277 11.81 0.40 36.54
CA ALA A 277 12.39 1.50 37.30
C ALA A 277 12.13 1.42 38.81
N GLY A 278 11.35 0.43 39.28
CA GLY A 278 10.95 0.30 40.68
C GLY A 278 9.96 1.36 41.17
N LEU A 279 9.33 2.10 40.24
CA LEU A 279 8.32 3.12 40.55
C LEU A 279 6.96 2.49 40.91
N ALA A 280 6.75 1.25 40.48
CA ALA A 280 5.59 0.45 40.84
C ALA A 280 6.00 -1.01 41.07
N THR A 281 5.14 -1.73 41.77
CA THR A 281 5.14 -3.19 41.90
C THR A 281 3.72 -3.67 41.56
N PRO A 282 3.51 -4.96 41.23
CA PRO A 282 2.16 -5.50 41.02
C PRO A 282 1.21 -5.25 42.22
N THR A 283 1.77 -5.16 43.42
CA THR A 283 1.03 -4.87 44.67
C THR A 283 0.92 -3.38 45.02
N SER A 284 1.44 -2.49 44.18
CA SER A 284 1.36 -1.04 44.43
C SER A 284 -0.10 -0.57 44.38
N HIS A 285 -0.42 0.36 45.28
CA HIS A 285 -1.74 0.98 45.35
C HIS A 285 -1.62 2.47 45.06
N PHE A 286 -2.60 3.00 44.33
CA PHE A 286 -2.67 4.38 43.90
C PHE A 286 -4.03 4.97 44.26
N TYR A 287 -4.14 6.29 44.13
CA TYR A 287 -5.40 7.00 44.28
C TYR A 287 -5.67 7.84 43.02
N CYS A 288 -6.84 7.65 42.42
CA CYS A 288 -7.31 8.41 41.27
C CYS A 288 -8.48 9.29 41.69
N GLY A 289 -8.23 10.58 41.89
CA GLY A 289 -9.26 11.59 42.19
C GLY A 289 -9.93 12.22 40.96
N GLY A 290 -9.69 11.67 39.75
CA GLY A 290 -10.27 12.18 38.50
C GLY A 290 -9.34 13.08 37.68
N SER A 291 -8.23 13.56 38.25
CA SER A 291 -7.21 14.33 37.55
C SER A 291 -5.83 14.21 38.21
N PHE A 292 -4.80 14.62 37.46
CA PHE A 292 -3.43 14.84 37.92
C PHE A 292 -2.98 16.22 37.42
N GLY A 293 -3.04 17.23 38.30
CA GLY A 293 -2.89 18.63 37.88
C GLY A 293 -3.97 19.02 36.85
N PRO A 294 -3.61 19.65 35.72
CA PRO A 294 -4.57 19.99 34.66
C PRO A 294 -4.99 18.79 33.78
N ALA A 295 -4.30 17.65 33.88
CA ALA A 295 -4.59 16.47 33.08
C ALA A 295 -5.72 15.67 33.70
N ASN A 296 -6.78 15.43 32.93
CA ASN A 296 -7.96 14.73 33.41
C ASN A 296 -7.91 13.25 33.10
N CYS A 297 -8.50 12.46 33.99
CA CYS A 297 -8.86 11.08 33.72
C CYS A 297 -10.10 11.02 32.81
N PHE A 298 -10.21 9.99 31.99
CA PHE A 298 -11.45 9.73 31.25
C PHE A 298 -12.64 9.48 32.20
N VAL A 299 -12.38 8.88 33.37
CA VAL A 299 -13.33 8.82 34.50
C VAL A 299 -13.16 10.06 35.36
N ARG A 300 -13.99 11.08 35.10
CA ARG A 300 -13.90 12.40 35.74
C ARG A 300 -14.16 12.39 37.24
N SER A 301 -14.97 11.45 37.74
CA SER A 301 -15.19 11.24 39.17
C SER A 301 -13.99 10.59 39.88
N GLY A 302 -13.00 10.10 39.12
CA GLY A 302 -11.92 9.28 39.63
C GLY A 302 -12.29 7.81 39.80
N HIS A 303 -11.25 6.99 39.98
CA HIS A 303 -11.37 5.56 40.29
C HIS A 303 -11.22 5.27 41.79
N GLY A 304 -10.97 6.29 42.62
CA GLY A 304 -10.71 6.12 44.05
C GLY A 304 -9.38 5.39 44.31
N GLY A 305 -9.33 4.61 45.38
CA GLY A 305 -8.21 3.71 45.64
C GLY A 305 -8.18 2.57 44.62
N ILE A 306 -7.07 2.39 43.94
CA ILE A 306 -6.93 1.44 42.83
C ILE A 306 -5.57 0.73 42.89
N SER A 307 -5.54 -0.58 42.68
CA SER A 307 -4.29 -1.33 42.57
C SER A 307 -3.61 -1.08 41.22
N PHE A 308 -2.33 -1.44 41.08
CA PHE A 308 -1.65 -1.36 39.80
C PHE A 308 -2.34 -2.20 38.72
N ASP A 309 -2.72 -3.44 39.05
CA ASP A 309 -3.40 -4.35 38.13
C ASP A 309 -4.79 -3.81 37.72
N ASP A 310 -5.56 -3.30 38.68
CA ASP A 310 -6.85 -2.66 38.38
C ASP A 310 -6.67 -1.40 37.54
N SER A 311 -5.59 -0.65 37.74
CA SER A 311 -5.31 0.55 36.94
C SER A 311 -5.08 0.22 35.46
N MET A 312 -4.46 -0.93 35.18
CA MET A 312 -4.34 -1.47 33.82
C MET A 312 -5.70 -1.95 33.30
N ALA A 313 -6.44 -2.72 34.10
CA ALA A 313 -7.73 -3.29 33.70
C ALA A 313 -8.80 -2.23 33.40
N HIS A 314 -8.82 -1.15 34.19
CA HIS A 314 -9.74 -0.02 34.04
C HIS A 314 -9.13 1.16 33.25
N SER A 315 -7.92 1.00 32.72
CA SER A 315 -7.23 2.02 31.92
C SER A 315 -7.14 3.38 32.64
N CYS A 316 -6.82 3.40 33.93
CA CYS A 316 -6.83 4.62 34.75
C CYS A 316 -5.74 5.62 34.35
N ASP A 317 -6.08 6.76 33.75
CA ASP A 317 -5.07 7.70 33.26
C ASP A 317 -4.19 8.30 34.37
N VAL A 318 -4.77 8.61 35.54
CA VAL A 318 -4.04 9.28 36.64
C VAL A 318 -2.86 8.46 37.14
N VAL A 319 -3.00 7.13 37.19
CA VAL A 319 -1.89 6.25 37.57
C VAL A 319 -0.75 6.38 36.56
N PHE A 320 -1.04 6.33 35.26
CA PHE A 320 -0.02 6.45 34.22
C PHE A 320 0.55 7.86 34.09
N TYR A 321 -0.24 8.91 34.33
CA TYR A 321 0.25 10.28 34.45
C TYR A 321 1.30 10.42 35.55
N LYS A 322 0.99 9.89 36.75
CA LYS A 322 1.91 9.91 37.89
C LYS A 322 3.19 9.14 37.57
N LEU A 323 3.06 7.92 37.06
CA LEU A 323 4.22 7.10 36.69
C LEU A 323 5.06 7.74 35.57
N GLY A 324 4.42 8.33 34.57
CA GLY A 324 5.08 9.06 33.49
C GLY A 324 5.86 10.26 34.00
N PHE A 325 5.25 11.05 34.89
CA PHE A 325 5.88 12.20 35.53
C PHE A 325 7.12 11.78 36.35
N GLU A 326 6.99 10.77 37.21
CA GLU A 326 8.11 10.28 38.04
C GLU A 326 9.25 9.66 37.22
N MET A 327 8.90 8.97 36.12
CA MET A 327 9.87 8.31 35.24
C MET A 327 10.66 9.31 34.37
N GLY A 328 9.99 10.36 33.90
CA GLY A 328 10.53 11.34 32.97
C GLY A 328 10.73 10.83 31.54
N ILE A 329 10.85 11.76 30.60
CA ILE A 329 10.86 11.47 29.16
C ILE A 329 11.99 10.54 28.71
N ARG A 330 13.20 10.69 29.28
CA ARG A 330 14.36 9.90 28.85
C ARG A 330 14.17 8.40 29.08
N HIS A 331 13.67 8.03 30.26
CA HIS A 331 13.41 6.62 30.58
C HIS A 331 12.22 6.10 29.78
N LEU A 332 11.12 6.85 29.68
CA LEU A 332 9.96 6.43 28.90
C LEU A 332 10.33 6.16 27.44
N ARG A 333 11.09 7.06 26.80
CA ARG A 333 11.58 6.89 25.42
C ARG A 333 12.47 5.67 25.25
N LYS A 334 13.33 5.35 26.22
CA LYS A 334 14.17 4.14 26.19
C LYS A 334 13.29 2.89 26.01
N TYR A 335 12.21 2.77 26.77
CA TYR A 335 11.31 1.63 26.65
C TYR A 335 10.49 1.67 25.36
N CYS A 336 10.08 2.85 24.88
CA CYS A 336 9.44 2.96 23.57
C CYS A 336 10.31 2.38 22.45
N ALA A 337 11.60 2.73 22.44
CA ALA A 337 12.55 2.21 21.47
C ALA A 337 12.76 0.69 21.61
N LEU A 338 12.78 0.14 22.84
CA LEU A 338 12.86 -1.31 23.06
C LEU A 338 11.62 -2.07 22.54
N TYR A 339 10.46 -1.40 22.49
CA TYR A 339 9.24 -1.92 21.87
C TYR A 339 9.17 -1.65 20.35
N GLY A 340 10.21 -1.06 19.75
CA GLY A 340 10.30 -0.79 18.30
C GLY A 340 9.59 0.47 17.82
N LEU A 341 9.10 1.33 18.72
CA LEU A 341 8.43 2.58 18.33
C LEU A 341 9.42 3.62 17.81
N GLY A 342 8.99 4.41 16.83
CA GLY A 342 9.81 5.45 16.20
C GLY A 342 10.66 4.97 15.04
N THR A 343 10.56 3.69 14.67
CA THR A 343 11.24 3.08 13.53
C THR A 343 10.29 2.16 12.77
N PRO A 344 10.45 1.99 11.43
CA PRO A 344 9.69 1.01 10.67
C PRO A 344 9.79 -0.39 11.29
N THR A 345 8.71 -1.18 11.26
CA THR A 345 8.69 -2.54 11.83
C THR A 345 9.52 -3.53 11.01
N GLY A 346 9.80 -3.20 9.75
CA GLY A 346 10.53 -4.08 8.84
C GLY A 346 9.61 -5.06 8.10
N ILE A 347 8.31 -4.79 8.04
CA ILE A 347 7.38 -5.55 7.22
C ILE A 347 7.78 -5.46 5.73
N ASP A 348 7.55 -6.54 4.98
CA ASP A 348 7.86 -6.64 3.55
C ASP A 348 6.87 -5.85 2.68
N LEU A 349 6.68 -4.57 2.99
CA LEU A 349 5.87 -3.64 2.21
C LEU A 349 6.62 -2.33 2.03
N PRO A 350 6.45 -1.67 0.88
CA PRO A 350 7.25 -0.49 0.57
C PRO A 350 6.76 0.74 1.34
N ASN A 351 7.71 1.61 1.66
CA ASN A 351 7.47 2.95 2.22
C ASN A 351 6.77 2.96 3.58
N GLU A 352 7.06 2.01 4.47
CA GLU A 352 6.55 2.00 5.84
C GLU A 352 6.98 3.25 6.63
N THR A 353 6.04 3.84 7.39
CA THR A 353 6.34 4.92 8.34
C THR A 353 6.78 4.34 9.69
N GLY A 354 7.75 4.98 10.35
CA GLY A 354 8.12 4.64 11.73
C GLY A 354 7.28 5.35 12.80
N GLY A 355 6.28 6.12 12.39
CA GLY A 355 5.52 7.01 13.27
C GLY A 355 6.36 8.19 13.76
N LEU A 356 5.99 8.73 14.92
CA LEU A 356 6.69 9.81 15.60
C LEU A 356 6.86 9.47 17.07
N LEU A 357 8.11 9.17 17.47
CA LEU A 357 8.49 9.08 18.87
C LEU A 357 9.08 10.43 19.31
N PRO A 358 8.34 11.30 20.02
CA PRO A 358 8.73 12.69 20.28
C PRO A 358 9.80 12.84 21.37
N SER A 359 10.78 13.70 21.15
CA SER A 359 11.86 14.01 22.11
C SER A 359 11.93 15.51 22.43
N PRO A 360 12.64 15.91 23.50
CA PRO A 360 12.95 17.31 23.74
C PRO A 360 13.63 17.99 22.55
N GLU A 361 14.58 17.31 21.91
CA GLU A 361 15.31 17.82 20.75
C GLU A 361 14.38 18.01 19.56
N TRP A 362 13.53 17.02 19.29
CA TRP A 362 12.51 17.10 18.23
C TRP A 362 11.54 18.25 18.47
N LYS A 363 11.08 18.45 19.71
CA LYS A 363 10.14 19.54 20.03
C LYS A 363 10.82 20.90 19.84
N GLN A 364 12.07 21.03 20.27
CA GLN A 364 12.83 22.26 20.06
C GLN A 364 13.06 22.57 18.58
N GLU A 365 13.27 21.55 17.74
CA GLU A 365 13.47 21.72 16.30
C GLU A 365 12.18 22.05 15.55
N VAL A 366 11.09 21.35 15.86
CA VAL A 366 9.83 21.45 15.08
C VAL A 366 8.90 22.55 15.62
N TRP A 367 8.90 22.78 16.92
CA TRP A 367 7.98 23.72 17.59
C TRP A 367 8.69 24.94 18.17
N GLU A 368 10.02 25.01 18.09
CA GLU A 368 10.84 26.08 18.68
C GLU A 368 10.59 26.27 20.19
N ASP A 369 10.16 25.20 20.86
CA ASP A 369 9.73 25.22 22.26
C ASP A 369 10.37 24.08 23.06
N ARG A 370 10.55 24.32 24.36
CA ARG A 370 11.18 23.35 25.26
C ARG A 370 10.21 22.23 25.63
N TRP A 371 10.77 21.12 26.11
CA TRP A 371 9.99 20.03 26.70
C TRP A 371 9.49 20.38 28.10
N TYR A 372 8.20 20.23 28.35
CA TYR A 372 7.60 20.38 29.68
C TYR A 372 7.19 19.01 30.24
N ASP A 373 7.08 18.91 31.56
CA ASP A 373 6.62 17.69 32.22
C ASP A 373 5.23 17.26 31.73
N GLY A 374 4.37 18.22 31.35
CA GLY A 374 3.08 17.96 30.73
C GLY A 374 3.16 17.18 29.40
N ASP A 375 4.23 17.35 28.63
CA ASP A 375 4.46 16.59 27.40
C ASP A 375 4.73 15.11 27.73
N THR A 376 5.50 14.84 28.79
CA THR A 376 5.75 13.47 29.28
C THR A 376 4.48 12.85 29.85
N ILE A 377 3.70 13.60 30.63
CA ILE A 377 2.42 13.14 31.18
C ILE A 377 1.49 12.71 30.04
N ASN A 378 1.36 13.51 28.99
CA ASN A 378 0.49 13.20 27.85
C ASN A 378 0.99 11.97 27.07
N MET A 379 2.30 11.90 26.82
CA MET A 379 2.93 10.76 26.16
C MET A 379 2.75 9.44 26.96
N SER A 380 2.74 9.50 28.29
CA SER A 380 2.65 8.30 29.16
C SER A 380 1.36 7.47 28.98
N ILE A 381 0.33 8.05 28.36
CA ILE A 381 -0.92 7.37 28.01
C ILE A 381 -1.13 7.21 26.50
N GLY A 382 -0.06 7.36 25.73
CA GLY A 382 -0.08 7.17 24.29
C GLY A 382 -0.70 8.32 23.50
N GLN A 383 -0.63 9.54 24.03
CA GLN A 383 -1.20 10.74 23.42
C GLN A 383 -0.14 11.85 23.26
N GLY A 384 -0.58 13.08 22.96
CA GLY A 384 0.29 14.21 22.69
C GLY A 384 0.92 14.10 21.29
N PHE A 385 2.22 14.28 21.20
CA PHE A 385 2.95 14.22 19.94
C PHE A 385 3.26 12.79 19.47
N LEU A 386 2.98 11.77 20.29
CA LEU A 386 3.26 10.39 19.94
C LEU A 386 2.33 9.91 18.82
N LEU A 387 2.93 9.37 17.76
CA LEU A 387 2.24 8.66 16.69
C LEU A 387 2.95 7.32 16.48
N VAL A 388 2.19 6.24 16.34
CA VAL A 388 2.69 4.90 16.03
C VAL A 388 2.11 4.37 14.73
#